data_AF-A0A955ZPX3-F1
#
_entry.id   AF-A0A955ZPX3-F1
#
_cell.length_a   1.000
_cell.length_b   1.000
_cell.length_c   1.000
_cell.angle_alpha   90.00
_cell.angle_beta   90.00
_cell.angle_gamma   90.00
#
_symmetry.space_group_name_H-M   'P 1'
#
loop_
_entity.id
_entity.type
_entity.pdbx_description
1 polymer ?
#
loop_
_entity_poly.entity_id
_entity_poly.type
_entity_poly.pdbx_seq_one_letter_code
_entity_poly.pdbx_strand_id
1 'polypeptide(L)'
;MPKPPFPTGPRPTPRMGGARPPAPPGTSKQFESLRASLLFCPKCQTATPARERLLLVLPTGSLYEYLCAHCGTSTGSKTDQAQSEVRLIIP
;
A
#
# COMPACT_ATOMS: atom_id res chain seq x y z
N MET A 1 66.36 33.31 23.38
CA MET A 1 64.97 33.10 22.91
C MET A 1 64.95 31.89 21.99
N PRO A 2 63.85 31.17 21.80
CA PRO A 2 62.79 30.74 22.73
C PRO A 2 62.43 29.24 22.50
N LYS A 3 62.18 28.41 23.51
CA LYS A 3 60.83 27.97 23.97
C LYS A 3 59.74 27.95 22.87
N PRO A 4 58.72 27.06 22.92
CA PRO A 4 58.47 25.89 23.78
C PRO A 4 57.76 24.75 22.96
N PRO A 5 56.67 24.09 23.40
CA PRO A 5 56.52 23.06 24.45
C PRO A 5 55.95 21.73 23.91
N PHE A 6 55.95 20.70 24.78
CA PHE A 6 55.09 19.50 24.90
C PHE A 6 54.04 19.15 23.81
N PRO A 7 53.71 17.84 23.71
CA PRO A 7 52.42 17.45 24.30
C PRO A 7 52.49 16.17 25.14
N THR A 8 52.43 16.30 26.47
CA THR A 8 52.01 15.23 27.39
C THR A 8 50.50 15.32 27.54
N GLY A 9 49.78 14.64 26.65
CA GLY A 9 48.34 14.45 26.76
C GLY A 9 47.99 13.01 26.36
N PRO A 10 46.95 12.39 26.95
CA PRO A 10 46.51 11.08 26.51
C PRO A 10 45.99 11.18 25.07
N ARG A 11 46.38 10.21 24.24
CA ARG A 11 46.00 10.12 22.82
C ARG A 11 44.47 10.00 22.74
N PRO A 12 43.76 10.88 22.01
CA PRO A 12 42.32 10.76 21.87
C PRO A 12 42.00 9.45 21.14
N THR A 13 41.07 8.67 21.69
CA THR A 13 40.54 7.50 20.98
C THR A 13 39.74 7.99 19.78
N PRO A 14 39.83 7.32 18.62
CA PRO A 14 38.95 7.64 17.51
C PRO A 14 37.53 7.29 17.95
N ARG A 15 36.68 8.31 18.09
CA ARG A 15 35.22 8.14 18.15
C ARG A 15 34.83 7.49 16.82
N MET A 16 34.66 6.17 16.81
CA MET A 16 33.96 5.50 15.72
C MET A 16 32.53 6.04 15.74
N GLY A 17 32.32 7.12 14.97
CA GLY A 17 31.00 7.59 14.61
C GLY A 17 30.37 6.49 13.76
N GLY A 18 29.67 5.57 14.42
CA GLY A 18 28.83 4.59 13.75
C GLY A 18 27.76 5.36 12.99
N ALA A 19 27.96 5.53 11.70
CA ALA A 19 26.90 5.95 10.79
C ALA A 19 25.77 4.94 10.97
N ARG A 20 24.66 5.39 11.56
CA ARG A 20 23.45 4.59 11.68
C ARG A 20 23.04 4.21 10.25
N PRO A 21 22.96 2.91 9.91
CA PRO A 21 22.55 2.51 8.57
C PRO A 21 21.18 3.13 8.25
N PRO A 22 20.95 3.58 7.01
CA PRO A 22 19.68 4.18 6.65
C PRO A 22 18.57 3.16 6.91
N ALA A 23 17.55 3.58 7.68
CA ALA A 23 16.38 2.76 7.92
C ALA A 23 15.73 2.42 6.57
N PRO A 24 15.28 1.17 6.36
CA PRO A 24 14.60 0.81 5.13
C PRO A 24 13.38 1.72 4.93
N PRO A 25 13.13 2.23 3.70
CA PRO A 25 11.98 3.06 3.42
C PRO A 25 10.69 2.29 3.77
N GLY A 26 9.84 2.97 4.53
CA GLY A 26 8.71 2.39 5.27
C GLY A 26 7.83 1.44 4.45
N THR A 27 7.55 0.30 5.07
CA THR A 27 6.62 -0.76 4.64
C THR A 27 5.15 -0.37 4.83
N SER A 28 4.77 0.91 4.73
CA SER A 28 3.42 1.37 5.09
C SER A 28 2.37 1.20 3.99
N LYS A 29 2.76 0.84 2.75
CA LYS A 29 1.80 0.67 1.64
C LYS A 29 1.09 -0.69 1.58
N GLN A 30 1.51 -1.68 2.36
CA GLN A 30 0.94 -3.04 2.27
C GLN A 30 -0.54 -3.12 2.67
N PHE A 31 -1.05 -2.13 3.41
CA PHE A 31 -2.43 -2.12 3.89
C PHE A 31 -3.32 -1.09 3.18
N GLU A 32 -2.81 -0.39 2.14
CA GLU A 32 -3.58 0.65 1.43
C GLU A 32 -4.82 0.07 0.71
N SER A 33 -4.79 -1.20 0.29
CA SER A 33 -5.87 -1.81 -0.48
C SER A 33 -6.27 -3.18 0.07
N LEU A 34 -7.23 -3.17 1.01
CA LEU A 34 -7.88 -4.38 1.49
C LEU A 34 -9.00 -4.78 0.53
N ARG A 35 -9.00 -6.05 0.10
CA ARG A 35 -10.09 -6.67 -0.68
C ARG A 35 -10.74 -7.76 0.14
N ALA A 36 -12.06 -7.88 0.03
CA ALA A 36 -12.81 -8.94 0.70
C ALA A 36 -12.61 -10.27 -0.06
N SER A 37 -11.71 -11.12 0.45
CA SER A 37 -11.41 -12.41 -0.17
C SER A 37 -12.58 -13.40 -0.08
N LEU A 38 -13.37 -13.34 1.00
CA LEU A 38 -14.53 -14.21 1.24
C LEU A 38 -15.76 -13.35 1.54
N LEU A 39 -16.87 -13.65 0.88
CA LEU A 39 -18.17 -13.07 1.17
C LEU A 39 -19.22 -14.17 1.36
N PHE A 40 -20.16 -13.91 2.27
CA PHE A 40 -21.28 -14.81 2.50
C PHE A 40 -22.25 -14.74 1.32
N CYS A 41 -22.44 -15.86 0.64
CA CYS A 41 -23.40 -15.94 -0.45
C CYS A 41 -24.77 -16.40 0.08
N PRO A 42 -25.88 -15.68 -0.17
CA PRO A 42 -27.20 -16.09 0.30
C PRO A 42 -27.73 -17.37 -0.38
N LYS A 43 -27.24 -17.70 -1.58
CA LYS A 43 -27.63 -18.94 -2.30
C LYS A 43 -26.83 -20.16 -1.88
N CYS A 44 -25.53 -20.02 -1.66
CA CYS A 44 -24.67 -21.12 -1.18
C CYS A 44 -24.70 -21.27 0.34
N GLN A 45 -25.28 -20.30 1.07
CA GLN A 45 -25.34 -20.22 2.53
C GLN A 45 -24.00 -20.43 3.22
N THR A 46 -22.91 -20.08 2.54
CA THR A 46 -21.54 -20.30 3.00
C THR A 46 -20.64 -19.14 2.59
N ALA A 47 -19.50 -19.01 3.28
CA ALA A 47 -18.47 -18.06 2.94
C ALA A 47 -17.73 -18.55 1.69
N THR A 48 -17.95 -17.87 0.57
CA THR A 48 -17.36 -18.24 -0.73
C THR A 48 -16.38 -17.17 -1.19
N PRO A 49 -15.35 -17.55 -1.98
CA PRO A 49 -14.47 -16.57 -2.58
C PRO A 49 -15.26 -15.65 -3.52
N ALA A 50 -15.16 -14.35 -3.28
CA ALA A 50 -15.80 -13.34 -4.10
C ALA A 50 -14.87 -12.92 -5.25
N ARG A 51 -15.42 -12.82 -6.45
CA ARG A 51 -14.72 -12.24 -7.61
C ARG A 51 -15.29 -10.88 -7.91
N GLU A 52 -14.44 -9.87 -7.98
CA GLU A 52 -14.85 -8.53 -8.41
C GLU A 52 -14.94 -8.47 -9.94
N ARG A 53 -16.03 -7.93 -10.45
CA ARG A 53 -16.23 -7.63 -11.87
C ARG A 53 -16.53 -6.16 -12.04
N LEU A 54 -15.79 -5.50 -12.92
CA LEU A 54 -16.03 -4.12 -13.29
C LEU A 54 -17.37 -4.04 -14.04
N LEU A 55 -18.34 -3.34 -13.46
CA LEU A 55 -19.63 -3.06 -14.09
C LEU A 55 -19.56 -1.79 -14.93
N LEU A 56 -18.97 -0.73 -14.38
CA LEU A 56 -19.01 0.59 -15.01
C LEU A 56 -17.76 1.40 -14.68
N VAL A 57 -17.25 2.11 -15.68
CA VAL A 57 -16.20 3.11 -15.51
C VAL A 57 -16.87 4.47 -15.51
N LEU A 58 -16.80 5.19 -14.40
CA LEU A 58 -17.27 6.56 -14.27
C LEU A 58 -16.06 7.51 -14.30
N PRO A 59 -16.27 8.80 -14.64
CA PRO A 59 -15.22 9.82 -14.55
C PRO A 59 -14.63 9.99 -13.15
N THR A 60 -15.39 9.64 -12.11
CA THR A 60 -15.01 9.79 -10.69
C THR A 60 -14.44 8.53 -10.06
N GLY A 61 -14.58 7.37 -10.72
CA GLY A 61 -14.21 6.08 -10.16
C GLY A 61 -14.81 4.91 -10.93
N SER A 62 -14.48 3.68 -10.53
CA SER A 62 -14.99 2.46 -11.16
C SER A 62 -15.92 1.70 -10.21
N LEU A 63 -17.07 1.28 -10.72
CA LEU A 63 -18.06 0.48 -10.00
C LEU A 63 -17.80 -1.00 -10.29
N TYR A 64 -17.54 -1.75 -9.23
CA TYR A 64 -17.33 -3.19 -9.25
C TYR A 64 -18.47 -3.90 -8.53
N GLU A 65 -18.82 -5.08 -9.04
CA GLU A 65 -19.74 -6.01 -8.41
C GLU A 65 -18.99 -7.23 -7.91
N TYR A 66 -19.29 -7.66 -6.69
CA TYR A 66 -18.79 -8.91 -6.14
C TYR A 66 -19.74 -10.05 -6.49
N LEU A 67 -19.25 -10.99 -7.29
CA LEU A 67 -19.97 -12.21 -7.61
C LEU A 67 -19.40 -13.40 -6.83
N CYS A 68 -20.28 -14.25 -6.34
CA CYS A 68 -19.89 -15.56 -5.80
C CYS A 68 -19.19 -16.38 -6.88
N ALA A 69 -17.97 -16.86 -6.65
CA ALA A 69 -17.24 -17.67 -7.62
C ALA A 69 -17.92 -19.01 -7.94
N HIS A 70 -18.80 -19.50 -7.07
CA HIS A 70 -19.45 -20.80 -7.20
C HIS A 70 -20.80 -20.73 -7.94
N CYS A 71 -21.67 -19.77 -7.57
CA CYS A 71 -23.01 -19.66 -8.15
C CYS A 71 -23.26 -18.37 -8.97
N GLY A 72 -22.29 -17.45 -9.02
CA GLY A 72 -22.39 -16.22 -9.81
C GLY A 72 -23.37 -15.18 -9.25
N THR A 73 -23.86 -15.35 -8.01
CA THR A 73 -24.75 -14.35 -7.41
C THR A 73 -24.03 -13.08 -7.02
N SER A 74 -24.69 -11.96 -7.28
CA SER A 74 -24.31 -10.66 -6.73
C SER A 74 -24.41 -10.71 -5.21
N THR A 75 -23.24 -10.60 -4.57
CA THR A 75 -23.08 -10.60 -3.12
C THR A 75 -22.89 -9.19 -2.57
N GLY A 76 -22.59 -8.23 -3.45
CA GLY A 76 -22.50 -6.81 -3.11
C GLY A 76 -21.83 -6.00 -4.23
N SER A 77 -21.74 -4.69 -4.03
CA SER A 77 -21.04 -3.78 -4.93
C SER A 77 -20.00 -2.95 -4.18
N LYS A 78 -18.92 -2.57 -4.87
CA LYS A 78 -17.90 -1.64 -4.39
C LYS A 78 -17.66 -0.58 -5.44
N THR A 79 -17.59 0.67 -5.01
CA THR A 79 -17.13 1.78 -5.85
C THR A 79 -15.71 2.13 -5.44
N ASP A 80 -14.77 2.03 -6.37
CA ASP A 80 -13.39 2.44 -6.16
C ASP A 80 -13.20 3.83 -6.76
N GLN A 81 -12.88 4.82 -5.91
CA GLN A 81 -12.62 6.20 -6.34
C GLN A 81 -11.17 6.32 -6.86
N ALA A 82 -10.85 5.56 -7.90
CA ALA A 82 -9.64 5.82 -8.67
C ALA A 82 -9.88 7.05 -9.55
N GLN A 83 -9.08 8.10 -9.38
CA GLN A 83 -9.07 9.27 -10.27
C GLN A 83 -8.47 8.86 -11.63
N SER A 84 -9.20 8.07 -12.40
CA SER A 84 -8.87 7.77 -13.79
C SER A 84 -9.36 8.94 -14.66
N GLU A 85 -8.42 9.64 -15.29
CA GLU A 85 -8.68 10.77 -16.20
C GLU A 85 -9.37 10.25 -17.48
N VAL A 86 -10.70 10.13 -17.43
CA VAL A 86 -11.51 9.62 -18.56
C VAL A 86 -11.61 10.72 -19.63
N ARG A 87 -10.80 10.63 -20.69
CA ARG A 87 -10.91 11.50 -21.88
C ARG A 87 -12.11 11.08 -22.73
N LEU A 88 -13.25 11.73 -22.53
CA LEU A 88 -14.42 11.60 -23.38
C LEU A 88 -14.17 12.38 -24.69
N ILE A 89 -13.87 11.66 -25.78
CA ILE A 89 -13.85 12.22 -27.13
C ILE A 89 -15.31 12.23 -27.62
N ILE A 90 -15.95 13.39 -27.61
CA ILE A 90 -17.29 13.59 -28.16
C ILE A 90 -17.11 14.13 -29.58
N PRO A 91 -17.71 13.50 -30.62
CA PRO A 91 -17.60 13.94 -32.01
C PRO A 91 -18.37 15.23 -32.31
#